data_AF-M2RUB0-F1
#
_entry.id   AF-M2RUB0-F1
#
_cell.length_a   1.000
_cell.length_b   1.000
_cell.length_c   1.000
_cell.angle_alpha   90.00
_cell.angle_beta   90.00
_cell.angle_gamma   90.00
#
_symmetry.space_group_name_H-M   'P 1'
#
loop_
_entity.id
_entity.type
_entity.pdbx_description
1 polymer ?
#
loop_
_entity_poly.entity_id
_entity_poly.type
_entity_poly.pdbx_seq_one_letter_code
_entity_poly.pdbx_strand_id
1 'polypeptide(L)'
;MSCLKLSSIILPTTLCSLPHLCFYDCPLLQHVLLPTTLTLIGDNCFQKCPNLISVQLPSHLICLGDSCFYDCYNLTSIVLPSSLTSMGDFCFSRCDNLTTVRLPSKFLFPKYTFYESPNVMATF
;
A
#
# COMPACT_ATOMS: atom_id res chain seq x y z
N MET A 1 8.26 -1.88 -13.81
CA MET A 1 8.72 -0.77 -14.67
C MET A 1 8.97 0.41 -13.75
N SER A 2 10.15 1.03 -13.75
CA SER A 2 10.40 2.22 -12.93
C SER A 2 9.82 3.47 -13.60
N CYS A 3 8.82 4.10 -12.99
CA CYS A 3 8.18 5.30 -13.54
C CYS A 3 8.75 6.56 -12.90
N LEU A 4 9.97 6.94 -13.31
CA LEU A 4 10.77 8.03 -12.71
C LEU A 4 10.14 9.44 -12.82
N LYS A 5 9.09 9.61 -13.64
CA LYS A 5 8.41 10.90 -13.87
C LYS A 5 6.96 10.94 -13.42
N LEU A 6 6.43 9.83 -12.89
CA LEU A 6 5.00 9.73 -12.58
C LEU A 6 4.73 10.36 -11.20
N SER A 7 4.11 11.55 -11.19
CA SER A 7 3.71 12.25 -9.95
C SER A 7 2.27 11.93 -9.51
N SER A 8 1.38 11.72 -10.48
CA SER A 8 -0.03 11.38 -10.29
C SER A 8 -0.54 10.52 -11.45
N ILE A 9 -1.44 9.59 -11.18
CA ILE A 9 -2.09 8.75 -12.20
C ILE A 9 -3.57 8.56 -11.88
N ILE A 10 -4.39 8.52 -12.93
CA ILE A 10 -5.78 8.06 -12.88
C ILE A 10 -5.82 6.71 -13.58
N LEU A 11 -6.12 5.65 -12.83
CA LEU A 11 -6.26 4.30 -13.36
C LEU A 11 -7.65 4.08 -13.98
N PRO A 12 -7.78 3.20 -14.99
CA PRO A 12 -9.08 2.85 -15.55
C PRO A 12 -10.03 2.31 -14.48
N THR A 13 -11.28 2.78 -14.48
CA THR A 13 -12.30 2.37 -13.50
C THR A 13 -12.79 0.94 -13.66
N THR A 14 -12.38 0.26 -14.74
CA THR A 14 -12.69 -1.15 -15.01
C THR A 14 -11.61 -2.10 -14.49
N LEU A 15 -10.51 -1.58 -13.94
CA LEU A 15 -9.40 -2.40 -13.49
C LEU A 15 -9.74 -3.09 -12.17
N CYS A 16 -9.66 -4.42 -12.15
CA CYS A 16 -9.96 -5.23 -10.97
C CYS A 16 -8.72 -5.60 -10.14
N SER A 17 -7.52 -5.55 -10.74
CA SER A 17 -6.27 -5.86 -10.03
C SER A 17 -5.11 -4.98 -10.49
N LEU A 18 -4.21 -4.67 -9.56
CA LEU A 18 -2.90 -4.10 -9.86
C LEU A 18 -1.89 -5.25 -9.84
N PRO A 19 -1.20 -5.53 -10.96
CA PRO A 19 -0.27 -6.64 -11.01
C PRO A 19 1.02 -6.36 -10.22
N HIS A 20 1.84 -7.41 -10.10
CA HIS A 20 3.20 -7.34 -9.56
C HIS A 20 4.01 -6.18 -10.18
N LEU A 21 4.70 -5.39 -9.34
CA LEU A 21 5.56 -4.27 -9.73
C LEU A 21 4.88 -3.13 -10.54
N CYS A 22 3.55 -3.01 -10.51
CA CYS A 22 2.83 -2.03 -11.34
C CYS A 22 3.36 -0.59 -11.19
N PHE A 23 3.70 -0.17 -9.97
CA PHE A 23 4.29 1.12 -9.63
C PHE A 23 5.62 0.96 -8.88
N TYR A 24 6.37 -0.11 -9.15
CA TYR A 24 7.67 -0.31 -8.54
C TYR A 24 8.62 0.85 -8.85
N ASP A 25 9.30 1.36 -7.83
CA ASP A 25 10.33 2.39 -7.94
C ASP A 25 9.82 3.64 -8.70
N CYS A 26 8.72 4.20 -8.19
CA CYS A 26 8.14 5.46 -8.66
C CYS A 26 8.50 6.59 -7.67
N PRO A 27 9.72 7.15 -7.74
CA PRO A 27 10.24 8.06 -6.73
C PRO A 27 9.48 9.38 -6.65
N LEU A 28 8.74 9.78 -7.68
CA LEU A 28 7.98 11.04 -7.67
C LEU A 28 6.49 10.86 -7.34
N LEU A 29 6.03 9.62 -7.15
CA LEU A 29 4.62 9.33 -6.94
C LEU A 29 4.20 9.76 -5.53
N GLN A 30 3.36 10.78 -5.44
CA GLN A 30 2.89 11.31 -4.16
C GLN A 30 1.46 10.88 -3.83
N HIS A 31 0.63 10.79 -4.87
CA HIS A 31 -0.80 10.50 -4.78
C HIS A 31 -1.22 9.50 -5.86
N VAL A 32 -2.05 8.54 -5.47
CA VAL A 32 -2.62 7.54 -6.39
C VAL A 32 -4.11 7.44 -6.11
N LEU A 33 -4.92 7.63 -7.16
CA LEU A 33 -6.34 7.34 -7.12
C LEU A 33 -6.57 5.91 -7.62
N LEU A 34 -6.90 5.02 -6.69
CA LEU A 34 -7.18 3.61 -7.01
C LEU A 34 -8.61 3.45 -7.54
N PRO A 35 -8.84 2.60 -8.55
CA PRO A 35 -10.17 2.26 -9.02
C PRO A 35 -11.00 1.65 -7.89
N THR A 36 -12.26 2.04 -7.76
CA THR A 36 -13.17 1.50 -6.74
C THR A 36 -13.50 0.02 -6.94
N THR A 37 -13.30 -0.49 -8.17
CA THR A 37 -13.48 -1.90 -8.55
C THR A 37 -12.31 -2.80 -8.16
N LEU A 38 -11.21 -2.23 -7.65
CA LEU A 38 -9.98 -2.95 -7.41
C LEU A 38 -10.13 -3.88 -6.19
N THR A 39 -9.93 -5.18 -6.41
CA THR A 39 -10.01 -6.23 -5.38
C THR A 39 -8.63 -6.74 -4.94
N LEU A 40 -7.59 -6.51 -5.74
CA LEU A 40 -6.23 -6.99 -5.48
C LEU A 40 -5.16 -5.94 -5.82
N ILE A 41 -4.20 -5.76 -4.92
CA ILE A 41 -2.93 -5.08 -5.18
C ILE A 41 -1.82 -6.12 -5.07
N GLY A 42 -1.11 -6.38 -6.15
CA GLY A 42 -0.11 -7.43 -6.24
C GLY A 42 1.21 -7.11 -5.54
N ASP A 43 2.11 -8.08 -5.56
CA ASP A 43 3.38 -8.01 -4.83
C ASP A 43 4.24 -6.85 -5.33
N ASN A 44 4.89 -6.15 -4.40
CA ASN A 44 5.82 -5.06 -4.67
C ASN A 44 5.20 -3.92 -5.51
N CYS A 45 3.87 -3.81 -5.55
CA CYS A 45 3.16 -2.90 -6.45
C CYS A 45 3.61 -1.44 -6.27
N PHE A 46 3.75 -0.95 -5.03
CA PHE A 46 4.22 0.38 -4.70
C PHE A 46 5.58 0.35 -3.99
N GLN A 47 6.33 -0.75 -4.11
CA GLN A 47 7.64 -0.85 -3.47
C GLN A 47 8.57 0.26 -3.99
N LYS A 48 9.35 0.87 -3.09
CA LYS A 48 10.25 2.01 -3.40
C LYS A 48 9.51 3.20 -4.01
N CYS A 49 8.34 3.55 -3.45
CA CYS A 49 7.68 4.82 -3.69
C CYS A 49 7.93 5.77 -2.50
N PRO A 50 9.15 6.30 -2.32
CA PRO A 50 9.56 7.04 -1.13
C PRO A 50 8.73 8.30 -0.87
N ASN A 51 8.15 8.90 -1.91
CA ASN A 51 7.35 10.12 -1.82
C ASN A 51 5.84 9.88 -1.70
N LEU A 52 5.38 8.63 -1.64
CA LEU A 52 3.96 8.31 -1.51
C LEU A 52 3.46 8.69 -0.11
N ILE A 53 2.60 9.71 -0.02
CA ILE A 53 2.18 10.29 1.27
C ILE A 53 0.98 9.55 1.86
N SER A 54 0.05 9.16 0.99
CA SER A 54 -1.20 8.50 1.36
C SER A 54 -1.75 7.69 0.18
N VAL A 55 -2.50 6.63 0.52
CA VAL A 55 -3.18 5.78 -0.46
C VAL A 55 -4.59 5.52 0.05
N GLN A 56 -5.60 5.85 -0.76
CA GLN A 56 -6.98 5.51 -0.47
C GLN A 56 -7.27 4.10 -1.01
N LEU A 57 -7.31 3.12 -0.12
CA LEU A 57 -7.67 1.75 -0.48
C LEU A 57 -9.18 1.65 -0.74
N PRO A 58 -9.63 0.93 -1.79
CA PRO A 58 -11.05 0.67 -2.03
C PRO A 58 -11.68 -0.09 -0.86
N SER A 59 -12.93 0.23 -0.53
CA SER A 59 -13.68 -0.40 0.57
C SER A 59 -13.94 -1.90 0.39
N HIS A 60 -13.78 -2.41 -0.84
CA HIS A 60 -13.97 -3.82 -1.20
C HIS A 60 -12.65 -4.54 -1.54
N LEU A 61 -11.49 -3.93 -1.27
CA LEU A 61 -10.20 -4.56 -1.50
C LEU A 61 -10.07 -5.82 -0.64
N ILE A 62 -9.67 -6.93 -1.27
CA ILE A 62 -9.61 -8.25 -0.63
C ILE A 62 -8.18 -8.63 -0.26
N CYS A 63 -7.22 -8.29 -1.12
CA CYS A 63 -5.84 -8.76 -1.01
C CYS A 63 -4.80 -7.66 -1.23
N LEU A 64 -3.78 -7.64 -0.37
CA LEU A 64 -2.51 -6.95 -0.56
C LEU A 64 -1.38 -7.98 -0.68
N GLY A 65 -0.57 -7.89 -1.72
CA GLY A 65 0.56 -8.79 -1.97
C GLY A 65 1.77 -8.54 -1.09
N ASP A 66 2.81 -9.35 -1.25
CA ASP A 66 4.05 -9.23 -0.48
C ASP A 66 4.75 -7.89 -0.76
N SER A 67 5.28 -7.24 0.28
CA SER A 67 6.08 -6.01 0.16
C SER A 67 5.37 -4.87 -0.61
N CYS A 68 4.03 -4.87 -0.61
CA CYS A 68 3.20 -4.01 -1.46
C CYS A 68 3.53 -2.50 -1.34
N PHE A 69 3.86 -2.02 -0.15
CA PHE A 69 4.30 -0.65 0.17
C PHE A 69 5.69 -0.62 0.81
N TYR A 70 6.54 -1.63 0.57
CA TYR A 70 7.90 -1.67 1.11
C TYR A 70 8.70 -0.42 0.70
N ASP A 71 9.42 0.20 1.64
CA ASP A 71 10.25 1.41 1.39
C ASP A 71 9.44 2.67 1.00
N CYS A 72 8.16 2.75 1.38
CA CYS A 72 7.36 3.96 1.23
C CYS A 72 7.61 4.94 2.40
N TYR A 73 8.79 5.55 2.45
CA TYR A 73 9.24 6.34 3.61
C TYR A 73 8.30 7.46 4.04
N ASN A 74 7.65 8.16 3.10
CA ASN A 74 6.74 9.29 3.41
C ASN A 74 5.29 8.88 3.66
N LEU A 75 4.96 7.59 3.63
CA LEU A 75 3.60 7.13 3.92
C LEU A 75 3.31 7.36 5.40
N THR A 76 2.41 8.29 5.72
CA THR A 76 2.17 8.69 7.11
C THR A 76 1.05 7.91 7.79
N SER A 77 0.05 7.51 7.00
CA SER A 77 -1.12 6.78 7.48
C SER A 77 -1.71 5.89 6.41
N ILE A 78 -2.34 4.80 6.86
CA ILE A 78 -3.15 3.95 5.98
C ILE A 78 -4.39 3.42 6.70
N VAL A 79 -5.49 3.34 5.95
CA VAL A 79 -6.76 2.77 6.42
C VAL A 79 -6.98 1.46 5.67
N LEU A 80 -6.93 0.35 6.39
CA LEU A 80 -7.18 -0.98 5.82
C LEU A 80 -8.70 -1.22 5.76
N PRO A 81 -9.25 -1.64 4.62
CA PRO A 81 -10.69 -1.82 4.46
C PRO A 81 -11.17 -3.08 5.18
N SER A 82 -12.42 -3.08 5.65
CA SER A 82 -13.03 -4.22 6.37
C SER A 82 -13.22 -5.48 5.55
N SER A 83 -13.13 -5.38 4.24
CA SER A 83 -13.13 -6.51 3.32
C SER A 83 -11.78 -7.22 3.20
N LEU A 84 -10.69 -6.65 3.73
CA LEU A 84 -9.35 -7.20 3.56
C LEU A 84 -9.25 -8.56 4.27
N THR A 85 -9.00 -9.62 3.50
CA THR A 85 -8.89 -10.99 4.03
C THR A 85 -7.46 -11.50 4.05
N SER A 86 -6.57 -10.92 3.22
CA SER A 86 -5.18 -11.35 3.12
C SER A 86 -4.22 -10.18 2.89
N MET A 87 -3.04 -10.29 3.49
CA MET A 87 -1.90 -9.39 3.31
C MET A 87 -0.64 -10.25 3.21
N GLY A 88 0.30 -9.85 2.37
CA GLY A 88 1.61 -10.47 2.26
C GLY A 88 2.60 -10.00 3.32
N ASP A 89 3.73 -10.70 3.43
CA ASP A 89 4.80 -10.33 4.36
C ASP A 89 5.44 -8.99 3.95
N PHE A 90 5.98 -8.25 4.92
CA PHE A 90 6.70 -6.99 4.70
C PHE A 90 5.91 -5.86 4.00
N CYS A 91 4.58 -5.94 3.89
CA CYS A 91 3.77 -4.98 3.12
C CYS A 91 4.05 -3.51 3.47
N PHE A 92 4.33 -3.19 4.74
CA PHE A 92 4.66 -1.85 5.23
C PHE A 92 6.03 -1.78 5.87
N SER A 93 6.97 -2.65 5.47
CA SER A 93 8.34 -2.61 5.98
C SER A 93 9.07 -1.37 5.47
N ARG A 94 9.97 -0.81 6.29
CA ARG A 94 10.71 0.45 6.00
C ARG A 94 9.81 1.64 5.66
N CYS A 95 8.61 1.69 6.25
CA CYS A 95 7.74 2.85 6.16
C CYS A 95 7.98 3.75 7.38
N ASP A 96 9.13 4.43 7.41
CA ASP A 96 9.63 5.12 8.61
C ASP A 96 8.68 6.19 9.15
N ASN A 97 7.95 6.91 8.31
CA ASN A 97 6.98 7.92 8.76
C ASN A 97 5.57 7.37 9.00
N LEU A 98 5.34 6.07 8.82
CA LEU A 98 4.03 5.47 9.06
C LEU A 98 3.75 5.44 10.55
N THR A 99 2.83 6.31 10.99
CA THR A 99 2.46 6.44 12.40
C THR A 99 1.11 5.82 12.70
N THR A 100 0.18 5.88 11.74
CA THR A 100 -1.21 5.48 11.96
C THR A 100 -1.63 4.37 10.99
N VAL A 101 -1.96 3.20 11.53
CA VAL A 101 -2.58 2.12 10.76
C VAL A 101 -3.94 1.82 11.36
N ARG A 102 -5.01 2.08 10.61
CA ARG A 102 -6.38 1.77 11.02
C ARG A 102 -6.78 0.39 10.52
N LEU A 103 -7.17 -0.45 11.46
CA LEU A 103 -7.50 -1.84 11.25
C LEU A 103 -9.01 -2.04 11.08
N PRO A 104 -9.44 -2.99 10.25
CA PRO A 104 -10.74 -3.59 10.45
C PRO A 104 -10.67 -4.60 11.60
N SER A 105 -11.70 -4.61 12.43
CA SER A 105 -11.76 -5.50 13.59
C SER A 105 -11.46 -6.95 13.20
N LYS A 106 -10.50 -7.58 13.87
CA LYS A 106 -10.05 -8.99 13.73
C LYS A 106 -8.99 -9.31 12.67
N PHE A 107 -8.47 -8.34 11.90
CA PHE A 107 -7.39 -8.63 10.96
C PHE A 107 -6.07 -8.92 11.70
N LEU A 108 -5.41 -10.03 11.36
CA LEU A 108 -4.10 -10.40 11.89
C LEU A 108 -3.02 -10.04 10.87
N PHE A 109 -2.01 -9.31 11.31
CA PHE A 109 -0.89 -8.98 10.45
C PHE A 109 0.02 -10.19 10.21
N PRO A 110 0.48 -10.40 8.96
CA PRO A 110 1.58 -11.29 8.65
C PRO A 110 2.86 -10.93 9.41
N LYS A 111 3.82 -11.84 9.40
CA LYS A 111 5.11 -11.60 10.04
C LYS A 111 5.82 -10.46 9.32
N TYR A 112 6.56 -9.65 10.07
CA TYR A 112 7.38 -8.56 9.50
C TYR A 112 6.60 -7.47 8.75
N THR A 113 5.27 -7.41 8.86
CA THR A 113 4.44 -6.39 8.20
C THR A 113 5.00 -4.97 8.36
N PHE A 114 5.49 -4.64 9.56
CA PHE A 114 6.11 -3.35 9.92
C PHE A 114 7.60 -3.47 10.25
N TYR A 115 8.32 -4.40 9.62
CA TYR A 115 9.76 -4.55 9.86
C TYR A 115 10.50 -3.24 9.56
N GLU A 116 11.41 -2.86 10.46
CA GLU A 116 12.14 -1.58 10.37
C GLU A 116 11.22 -0.36 10.14
N SER A 117 10.00 -0.37 10.71
CA SER A 117 9.07 0.77 10.67
C SER A 117 8.81 1.24 12.10
N PRO A 118 9.76 1.99 12.70
CA PRO A 118 9.83 2.18 14.16
C PRO A 118 8.70 3.03 14.74
N ASN A 119 8.01 3.83 13.91
CA ASN A 119 7.03 4.81 14.35
C ASN A 119 5.57 4.30 14.30
N VAL A 120 5.35 3.06 13.87
CA VAL A 120 4.00 2.51 13.69
C VAL A 120 3.30 2.32 15.02
N MET A 121 2.25 3.11 15.25
CA MET A 121 1.28 2.87 16.31
C MET A 121 0.04 2.23 15.66
N ALA A 122 -0.10 0.91 15.79
CA ALA A 122 -1.32 0.22 15.35
C ALA A 122 -2.47 0.63 16.27
N THR A 123 -3.49 1.30 15.72
CA THR A 123 -4.67 1.76 16.46
C THR A 123 -5.88 0.89 16.13
N PHE A 124 -6.59 0.46 17.16
CA PHE A 124 -7.82 -0.34 17.08
C PHE A 124 -9.06 0.53 16.89
#